data_AF-A0A7Y3F2F9-F1
#
_entry.id   AF-A0A7Y3F2F9-F1
#
_cell.length_a   1.000
_cell.length_b   1.000
_cell.length_c   1.000
_cell.angle_alpha   90.00
_cell.angle_beta   90.00
_cell.angle_gamma   90.00
#
_symmetry.space_group_name_H-M   'P 1'
#
loop_
_entity.id
_entity.type
_entity.pdbx_description
1 polymer ?
#
loop_
_entity_poly.entity_id
_entity_poly.type
_entity_poly.pdbx_seq_one_letter_code
_entity_poly.pdbx_strand_id
1 'polypeptide(L)'
;MKKLLLLSIAFVFLLTSCGSKTKGELVGVQGKKWYPEKPYGMELIPRGSFIMGKSEEDMGKVLNAPTKTVTVRSFYMDDTEITNSEYRQFVEWVKDSIVRTKLAILADELGMGPEDEGIGDYAFKDADTTNMSTYDKYMLDNYSGMGETGYEGRGLNRDEDLIWDTSEYPDEYYTEIMDSIYIPEEESYNGQRTIDVTKLKYKYSWMDIEAAARSRDARRKDFIKHEELEIYPDTTVWIRDFQYSYNEPMHNDYFWHDAYSDYPVVGVSWQQAQAFCNWRTKFKNDDQKSRGRQFVNGFRLPTEAEWEYAARGGIESGTY
;
A
#
# COMPACT_ATOMS: atom_id res chain seq x y z
N MET A 1 -38.98 11.31 -51.94
CA MET A 1 -37.83 10.98 -51.05
C MET A 1 -37.99 11.43 -49.60
N LYS A 2 -38.77 12.48 -49.26
CA LYS A 2 -38.99 12.89 -47.84
C LYS A 2 -39.86 11.94 -47.00
N LYS A 3 -40.78 11.18 -47.61
CA LYS A 3 -41.65 10.23 -46.89
C LYS A 3 -40.94 8.93 -46.44
N LEU A 4 -39.89 8.51 -47.15
CA LEU A 4 -39.07 7.35 -46.78
C LEU A 4 -38.13 7.65 -45.59
N LEU A 5 -37.68 8.90 -45.47
CA LEU A 5 -36.78 9.36 -44.40
C LEU A 5 -37.48 9.48 -43.04
N LEU A 6 -38.77 9.82 -43.03
CA LEU A 6 -39.61 9.83 -41.83
C LEU A 6 -39.95 8.41 -41.34
N LEU A 7 -40.11 7.45 -42.26
CA LEU A 7 -40.34 6.04 -41.94
C LEU A 7 -39.09 5.38 -41.34
N SER A 8 -37.88 5.74 -41.80
CA SER A 8 -36.64 5.24 -41.19
C SER A 8 -36.40 5.81 -39.79
N ILE A 9 -36.75 7.07 -39.54
CA ILE A 9 -36.64 7.68 -38.19
C ILE A 9 -37.64 7.04 -37.22
N ALA A 10 -38.87 6.78 -37.67
CA ALA A 10 -39.86 6.06 -36.86
C ALA A 10 -39.45 4.61 -36.54
N PHE A 11 -38.76 3.94 -37.46
CA PHE A 11 -38.26 2.58 -37.25
C PHE A 11 -37.08 2.53 -36.27
N VAL A 12 -36.23 3.57 -36.24
CA VAL A 12 -35.15 3.71 -35.26
C VAL A 12 -35.69 3.98 -33.85
N PHE A 13 -36.77 4.77 -33.73
CA PHE A 13 -37.44 5.02 -32.43
C PHE A 13 -38.16 3.79 -31.86
N LEU A 14 -38.61 2.86 -32.71
CA LEU A 14 -39.23 1.61 -32.28
C LEU A 14 -38.23 0.60 -31.70
N LEU A 15 -36.94 0.71 -32.02
CA LEU A 15 -35.88 -0.15 -31.48
C LEU A 15 -35.29 0.36 -30.15
N THR A 16 -35.64 1.58 -29.72
CA THR A 16 -35.12 2.18 -28.47
C THR A 16 -36.08 2.08 -27.28
N SER A 17 -37.26 1.46 -27.42
CA SER A 17 -38.15 1.21 -26.28
C SER A 17 -37.76 -0.08 -25.54
N CYS A 18 -36.60 -0.06 -24.88
CA CYS A 18 -36.26 -1.08 -23.88
C CYS A 18 -37.00 -0.73 -22.58
N GLY A 19 -38.27 -1.18 -22.49
CA GLY A 19 -39.01 -1.20 -21.23
C GLY A 19 -38.27 -2.00 -20.16
N SER A 20 -38.38 -1.58 -18.90
CA SER A 20 -37.72 -2.20 -17.76
C SER A 20 -38.03 -3.70 -17.69
N LYS A 21 -37.02 -4.53 -17.98
CA LYS A 21 -37.14 -6.00 -18.10
C LYS A 21 -37.50 -6.72 -16.79
N THR A 22 -37.69 -5.99 -15.69
CA THR A 22 -37.80 -6.56 -14.36
C THR A 22 -39.24 -6.86 -13.97
N LYS A 23 -40.28 -6.24 -14.58
CA LYS A 23 -41.71 -6.43 -14.18
C LYS A 23 -41.97 -6.32 -12.66
N GLY A 24 -41.12 -5.63 -11.91
CA GLY A 24 -41.17 -5.58 -10.43
C GLY A 24 -40.51 -6.75 -9.71
N GLU A 25 -40.00 -7.74 -10.44
CA GLU A 25 -39.29 -8.91 -9.92
C GLU A 25 -37.81 -8.61 -9.64
N LEU A 26 -37.27 -9.25 -8.61
CA LEU A 26 -35.84 -9.22 -8.26
C LEU A 26 -35.05 -10.08 -9.26
N VAL A 27 -34.65 -9.50 -10.39
CA VAL A 27 -33.88 -10.20 -11.44
C VAL A 27 -32.36 -10.01 -11.32
N GLY A 28 -31.91 -9.24 -10.33
CA GLY A 28 -30.50 -8.92 -10.10
C GLY A 28 -29.91 -7.96 -11.15
N VAL A 29 -28.86 -7.24 -10.76
CA VAL A 29 -28.09 -6.41 -11.69
C VAL A 29 -27.09 -7.31 -12.42
N GLN A 30 -27.07 -7.27 -13.75
CA GLN A 30 -26.10 -8.04 -14.53
C GLN A 30 -24.70 -7.44 -14.33
N GLY A 31 -23.84 -8.17 -13.60
CA GLY A 31 -22.43 -7.83 -13.44
C GLY A 31 -21.58 -8.25 -14.65
N LYS A 32 -20.40 -7.64 -14.78
CA LYS A 32 -19.37 -8.13 -15.71
C LYS A 32 -18.80 -9.46 -15.19
N LYS A 33 -18.45 -10.38 -16.09
CA LYS A 33 -17.69 -11.59 -15.71
C LYS A 33 -16.36 -11.16 -15.11
N TRP A 34 -16.05 -11.67 -13.93
CA TRP A 34 -14.81 -11.39 -13.22
C TRP A 34 -13.95 -12.66 -13.19
N TYR A 35 -12.68 -12.52 -13.58
CA TYR A 35 -11.70 -13.59 -13.53
C TYR A 35 -10.58 -13.13 -12.59
N PRO A 36 -10.27 -13.88 -11.51
CA PRO A 36 -9.13 -13.56 -10.67
C PRO A 36 -7.85 -13.70 -11.48
N GLU A 37 -7.13 -12.59 -11.67
CA GLU A 37 -5.78 -12.61 -12.21
C GLU A 37 -4.82 -13.04 -11.09
N LYS A 38 -3.84 -13.90 -11.42
CA LYS A 38 -2.74 -14.27 -10.52
C LYS A 38 -1.95 -13.00 -10.16
N PRO A 39 -1.84 -12.61 -8.88
CA PRO A 39 -0.98 -11.49 -8.50
C PRO A 39 0.48 -11.76 -8.88
N TYR A 40 1.23 -10.70 -9.21
CA TYR A 40 2.64 -10.82 -9.54
C TYR A 40 3.44 -11.33 -8.34
N GLY A 41 4.37 -12.26 -8.57
CA GLY A 41 5.23 -12.85 -7.53
C GLY A 41 4.49 -13.75 -6.53
N MET A 42 3.27 -14.20 -6.83
CA MET A 42 2.49 -15.06 -5.94
C MET A 42 2.04 -16.34 -6.59
N GLU A 43 2.07 -17.46 -5.86
CA GLU A 43 1.58 -18.77 -6.30
C GLU A 43 0.23 -19.15 -5.67
N LEU A 44 -0.60 -19.88 -6.41
CA LEU A 44 -1.88 -20.37 -5.91
C LEU A 44 -1.66 -21.59 -5.00
N ILE A 45 -1.94 -21.43 -3.72
CA ILE A 45 -2.03 -22.54 -2.77
C ILE A 45 -3.45 -23.11 -2.83
N PRO A 46 -3.62 -24.39 -3.22
CA PRO A 46 -4.94 -25.00 -3.33
C PRO A 46 -5.55 -25.21 -1.95
N ARG A 47 -6.88 -25.25 -1.88
CA ARG A 47 -7.58 -25.63 -0.64
C ARG A 47 -7.19 -27.05 -0.20
N GLY A 48 -7.10 -27.25 1.10
CA GLY A 48 -6.86 -28.58 1.67
C GLY A 48 -7.09 -28.61 3.16
N SER A 49 -6.98 -29.80 3.74
CA SER A 49 -7.02 -30.02 5.18
C SER A 49 -5.77 -30.76 5.60
N PHE A 50 -5.19 -30.37 6.73
CA PHE A 50 -4.01 -31.04 7.27
C PHE A 50 -4.06 -31.07 8.80
N ILE A 51 -3.23 -31.93 9.39
CA ILE A 51 -3.06 -32.01 10.84
C ILE A 51 -1.96 -31.02 11.24
N MET A 52 -2.37 -29.93 11.88
CA MET A 52 -1.50 -28.88 12.39
C MET A 52 -0.85 -29.33 13.71
N GLY A 53 0.47 -29.09 13.84
CA GLY A 53 1.27 -29.49 15.00
C GLY A 53 2.19 -30.69 14.77
N LYS A 54 3.14 -30.92 15.69
CA LYS A 54 4.08 -32.04 15.61
C LYS A 54 3.37 -33.38 15.85
N SER A 55 3.50 -34.30 14.90
CA SER A 55 3.08 -35.70 15.03
C SER A 55 4.09 -36.59 15.73
N GLU A 56 5.36 -36.16 15.82
CA GLU A 56 6.41 -36.91 16.53
C GLU A 56 6.47 -36.47 18.00
N GLU A 57 6.18 -37.41 18.89
CA GLU A 57 6.41 -37.27 20.33
C GLU A 57 7.91 -37.08 20.58
N ASP A 58 8.31 -35.85 20.89
CA ASP A 58 9.62 -35.59 21.47
C ASP A 58 9.66 -36.26 22.85
N MET A 59 10.60 -37.19 23.07
CA MET A 59 10.75 -37.96 24.32
C MET A 59 10.98 -37.07 25.56
N GLY A 60 11.14 -35.75 25.38
CA GLY A 60 11.44 -34.75 26.39
C GLY A 60 10.27 -34.05 27.09
N LYS A 61 8.99 -34.45 26.91
CA LYS A 61 7.82 -33.81 27.59
C LYS A 61 7.82 -32.28 27.58
N VAL A 62 8.23 -31.65 26.47
CA VAL A 62 7.95 -30.23 26.26
C VAL A 62 6.48 -30.12 25.86
N LEU A 63 5.75 -29.20 26.49
CA LEU A 63 4.30 -29.00 26.32
C LEU A 63 3.96 -28.63 24.87
N ASN A 64 3.83 -29.63 23.99
CA ASN A 64 3.38 -29.43 22.62
C ASN A 64 1.86 -29.18 22.63
N ALA A 65 1.42 -28.17 21.88
CA ALA A 65 -0.01 -27.94 21.66
C ALA A 65 -0.65 -29.19 21.04
N PRO A 66 -1.88 -29.57 21.45
CA PRO A 66 -2.55 -30.74 20.88
C PRO A 66 -2.74 -30.55 19.37
N THR A 67 -2.50 -31.61 18.59
CA THR A 67 -2.68 -31.60 17.14
C THR A 67 -4.13 -31.28 16.78
N LYS A 68 -4.33 -30.38 15.81
CA LYS A 68 -5.68 -29.98 15.35
C LYS A 68 -5.79 -30.14 13.85
N THR A 69 -6.90 -30.67 13.37
CA THR A 69 -7.19 -30.69 11.94
C THR A 69 -7.66 -29.30 11.50
N VAL A 70 -6.92 -28.65 10.62
CA VAL A 70 -7.23 -27.32 10.09
C VAL A 70 -7.52 -27.43 8.61
N THR A 71 -8.57 -26.73 8.17
CA THR A 71 -8.93 -26.61 6.74
C THR A 71 -8.56 -25.21 6.25
N VAL A 72 -7.71 -25.16 5.23
CA VAL A 72 -7.24 -23.93 4.61
C VAL A 72 -7.96 -23.76 3.26
N ARG A 73 -8.49 -22.56 3.01
CA ARG A 73 -9.12 -22.23 1.71
C ARG A 73 -8.03 -21.97 0.67
N SER A 74 -8.35 -22.00 -0.61
CA SER A 74 -7.37 -21.59 -1.62
C SER A 74 -7.02 -20.12 -1.44
N PHE A 75 -5.73 -19.79 -1.47
CA PHE A 75 -5.22 -18.43 -1.37
C PHE A 75 -3.94 -18.27 -2.22
N TYR A 76 -3.52 -17.04 -2.46
CA TYR A 76 -2.25 -16.74 -3.10
C TYR A 76 -1.21 -16.40 -2.02
N MET A 77 0.00 -16.93 -2.17
CA MET A 77 1.14 -16.64 -1.29
C MET A 77 2.33 -16.20 -2.14
N ASP A 78 3.14 -15.25 -1.66
CA ASP A 78 4.38 -14.89 -2.36
C ASP A 78 5.27 -16.13 -2.54
N ASP A 79 5.91 -16.25 -3.70
CA ASP A 79 6.74 -17.41 -4.06
C ASP A 79 8.13 -17.36 -3.43
N THR A 80 8.65 -16.17 -3.14
CA THR A 80 9.89 -15.92 -2.39
C THR A 80 9.64 -15.02 -1.18
N GLU A 81 10.61 -14.94 -0.27
CA GLU A 81 10.62 -13.84 0.69
C GLU A 81 10.68 -12.48 -0.02
N ILE A 82 10.16 -11.45 0.66
CA ILE A 82 10.24 -10.07 0.17
C ILE A 82 11.71 -9.66 0.13
N THR A 83 12.16 -9.24 -1.04
CA THR A 83 13.53 -8.81 -1.30
C THR A 83 13.79 -7.39 -0.80
N ASN A 84 15.06 -7.03 -0.63
CA ASN A 84 15.48 -5.67 -0.32
C ASN A 84 14.99 -4.68 -1.38
N SER A 85 14.97 -5.06 -2.67
CA SER A 85 14.47 -4.20 -3.74
C SER A 85 12.97 -3.89 -3.62
N GLU A 86 12.15 -4.90 -3.32
CA GLU A 86 10.71 -4.74 -3.13
C GLU A 86 10.38 -3.91 -1.90
N TYR A 87 11.13 -4.11 -0.80
CA TYR A 87 10.95 -3.29 0.39
C TYR A 87 11.49 -1.85 0.18
N ARG A 88 12.59 -1.66 -0.56
CA ARG A 88 13.07 -0.32 -0.96
C ARG A 88 12.00 0.43 -1.75
N GLN A 89 11.22 -0.23 -2.61
CA GLN A 89 10.10 0.41 -3.30
C GLN A 89 9.10 1.04 -2.32
N PHE A 90 8.83 0.36 -1.19
CA PHE A 90 7.98 0.92 -0.14
C PHE A 90 8.64 2.13 0.54
N VAL A 91 9.92 2.02 0.92
CA VAL A 91 10.66 3.11 1.57
C VAL A 91 10.73 4.35 0.67
N GLU A 92 11.08 4.17 -0.60
CA GLU A 92 11.14 5.22 -1.60
C GLU A 92 9.77 5.88 -1.82
N TRP A 93 8.70 5.08 -1.90
CA TRP A 93 7.34 5.63 -2.01
C TRP A 93 6.96 6.48 -0.80
N VAL A 94 7.33 6.06 0.42
CA VAL A 94 7.05 6.82 1.65
C VAL A 94 7.88 8.10 1.66
N LYS A 95 9.17 8.02 1.32
CA LYS A 95 10.06 9.17 1.18
C LYS A 95 9.49 10.20 0.20
N ASP A 96 9.12 9.78 -1.00
CA ASP A 96 8.55 10.64 -2.03
C ASP A 96 7.23 11.26 -1.56
N SER A 97 6.38 10.49 -0.89
CA SER A 97 5.11 10.99 -0.38
C SER A 97 5.31 12.06 0.69
N ILE A 98 6.31 11.93 1.56
CA ILE A 98 6.62 12.91 2.60
C ILE A 98 7.16 14.20 1.98
N VAL A 99 8.12 14.11 1.05
CA VAL A 99 8.68 15.27 0.36
C VAL A 99 7.61 16.02 -0.41
N ARG A 100 6.79 15.32 -1.21
CA ARG A 100 5.67 15.92 -1.95
C ARG A 100 4.65 16.58 -1.04
N THR A 101 4.36 16.00 0.12
CA THR A 101 3.44 16.61 1.09
C THR A 101 4.02 17.92 1.63
N LYS A 102 5.30 17.94 1.99
CA LYS A 102 5.98 19.15 2.47
C LYS A 102 6.05 20.25 1.40
N LEU A 103 6.40 19.88 0.16
CA LEU A 103 6.41 20.82 -0.98
C LEU A 103 5.01 21.39 -1.24
N ALA A 104 3.99 20.55 -1.28
CA ALA A 104 2.61 20.97 -1.52
C ALA A 104 2.07 21.90 -0.42
N ILE A 105 2.40 21.63 0.85
CA ILE A 105 2.04 22.49 1.99
C ILE A 105 2.73 23.85 1.87
N LEU A 106 4.02 23.86 1.56
CA LEU A 106 4.78 25.12 1.43
C LEU A 106 4.29 25.94 0.22
N ALA A 107 4.01 25.29 -0.90
CA ALA A 107 3.43 25.95 -2.07
C ALA A 107 2.06 26.59 -1.73
N ASP A 108 1.20 25.87 -1.02
CA ASP A 108 -0.11 26.39 -0.58
C ASP A 108 0.02 27.56 0.41
N GLU A 109 0.96 27.49 1.35
CA GLU A 109 1.25 28.57 2.30
C GLU A 109 1.75 29.84 1.61
N LEU A 110 2.57 29.68 0.56
CA LEU A 110 3.07 30.78 -0.25
C LEU A 110 2.08 31.24 -1.33
N GLY A 111 0.95 30.54 -1.48
CA GLY A 111 -0.05 30.82 -2.50
C GLY A 111 0.44 30.54 -3.93
N MET A 112 1.44 29.67 -4.08
CA MET A 112 2.02 29.28 -5.36
C MET A 112 1.21 28.13 -5.99
N GLY A 113 0.87 28.28 -7.26
CA GLY A 113 0.22 27.25 -8.06
C GLY A 113 1.11 26.72 -9.18
N PRO A 114 0.58 25.83 -10.04
CA PRO A 114 1.30 25.30 -11.21
C PRO A 114 1.73 26.37 -12.24
N GLU A 115 1.28 27.63 -12.08
CA GLU A 115 1.66 28.75 -12.94
C GLU A 115 2.94 29.47 -12.47
N ASP A 116 3.34 29.29 -11.21
CA ASP A 116 4.40 30.08 -10.57
C ASP A 116 5.82 29.47 -10.72
N GLU A 117 5.93 28.33 -11.43
CA GLU A 117 7.15 27.51 -11.59
C GLU A 117 7.77 27.07 -10.22
N GLY A 118 8.78 26.19 -10.25
CA GLY A 118 9.49 25.77 -9.03
C GLY A 118 8.65 24.89 -8.10
N ILE A 119 8.52 25.25 -6.82
CA ILE A 119 7.66 24.49 -5.89
C ILE A 119 6.19 24.47 -6.29
N GLY A 120 5.74 25.43 -7.11
CA GLY A 120 4.36 25.50 -7.63
C GLY A 120 3.96 24.25 -8.44
N ASP A 121 4.93 23.61 -9.09
CA ASP A 121 4.73 22.36 -9.84
C ASP A 121 4.30 21.19 -8.93
N TYR A 122 4.67 21.26 -7.65
CA TYR A 122 4.36 20.24 -6.63
C TYR A 122 3.14 20.60 -5.77
N ALA A 123 2.41 21.66 -6.11
CA ALA A 123 1.18 22.03 -5.43
C ALA A 123 0.16 20.86 -5.41
N PHE A 124 -0.78 20.91 -4.47
CA PHE A 124 -1.85 19.91 -4.40
C PHE A 124 -2.64 19.88 -5.73
N LYS A 125 -3.18 18.70 -6.09
CA LYS A 125 -3.97 18.52 -7.32
C LYS A 125 -5.21 19.42 -7.41
N ASP A 126 -5.64 19.99 -6.29
CA ASP A 126 -6.74 20.93 -6.21
C ASP A 126 -6.40 22.38 -6.52
N ALA A 127 -5.11 22.71 -6.65
CA ALA A 127 -4.67 23.99 -7.19
C ALA A 127 -5.22 24.21 -8.61
N ASP A 128 -5.32 23.15 -9.43
CA ASP A 128 -6.00 23.18 -10.72
C ASP A 128 -7.40 22.53 -10.66
N THR A 129 -8.43 23.37 -10.58
CA THR A 129 -9.83 22.91 -10.57
C THR A 129 -10.46 22.78 -11.97
N THR A 130 -9.71 23.03 -13.05
CA THR A 130 -10.26 23.08 -14.42
C THR A 130 -10.81 21.74 -14.89
N ASN A 131 -10.12 20.64 -14.55
CA ASN A 131 -10.46 19.29 -14.98
C ASN A 131 -11.26 18.47 -13.93
N MET A 132 -11.63 19.08 -12.80
CA MET A 132 -12.34 18.38 -11.72
C MET A 132 -13.83 18.17 -12.01
N SER A 133 -14.34 16.98 -11.69
CA SER A 133 -15.77 16.73 -11.77
C SER A 133 -16.54 17.55 -10.72
N THR A 134 -17.83 17.79 -10.94
CA THR A 134 -18.68 18.50 -9.96
C THR A 134 -18.71 17.79 -8.61
N TYR A 135 -18.62 16.46 -8.60
CA TYR A 135 -18.53 15.68 -7.37
C TYR A 135 -17.20 15.93 -6.66
N ASP A 136 -16.08 15.96 -7.38
CA ASP A 136 -14.77 16.18 -6.80
C ASP A 136 -14.66 17.59 -6.19
N LYS A 137 -15.19 18.61 -6.86
CA LYS A 137 -15.29 19.98 -6.32
C LYS A 137 -16.12 20.04 -5.04
N TYR A 138 -17.29 19.40 -5.04
CA TYR A 138 -18.13 19.33 -3.84
C TYR A 138 -17.41 18.62 -2.68
N MET A 139 -16.72 17.51 -2.97
CA MET A 139 -15.99 16.78 -1.95
C MET A 139 -14.85 17.61 -1.37
N LEU A 140 -14.13 18.32 -2.23
CA LEU A 140 -13.07 19.23 -1.83
C LEU A 140 -13.60 20.33 -0.91
N ASP A 141 -14.61 21.07 -1.35
CA ASP A 141 -15.15 22.23 -0.63
C ASP A 141 -15.75 21.88 0.75
N ASN A 142 -16.29 20.66 0.90
CA ASN A 142 -17.00 20.25 2.11
C ASN A 142 -16.21 19.34 3.05
N TYR A 143 -15.16 18.66 2.57
CA TYR A 143 -14.47 17.63 3.36
C TYR A 143 -12.95 17.75 3.36
N SER A 144 -12.36 18.54 2.44
CA SER A 144 -10.93 18.80 2.46
C SER A 144 -10.54 19.60 3.69
N GLY A 145 -9.43 19.23 4.33
CA GLY A 145 -8.87 19.95 5.47
C GLY A 145 -9.64 19.82 6.79
N MET A 146 -10.57 18.87 6.89
CA MET A 146 -11.29 18.57 8.15
C MET A 146 -10.48 17.75 9.17
N GLY A 147 -9.18 17.54 8.95
CA GLY A 147 -8.33 16.78 9.87
C GLY A 147 -7.42 17.66 10.73
N GLU A 148 -6.41 17.02 11.34
CA GLU A 148 -5.52 17.66 12.33
C GLU A 148 -4.52 18.62 11.68
N THR A 149 -4.08 18.31 10.47
CA THR A 149 -3.10 19.10 9.72
C THR A 149 -3.75 20.17 8.85
N GLY A 150 -5.05 20.06 8.57
CA GLY A 150 -5.76 20.98 7.68
C GLY A 150 -5.58 20.67 6.20
N TYR A 151 -4.81 19.62 5.86
CA TYR A 151 -4.55 19.19 4.48
C TYR A 151 -5.12 17.80 4.18
N GLU A 152 -5.82 17.17 5.13
CA GLU A 152 -6.39 15.84 4.96
C GLU A 152 -7.42 15.82 3.82
N GLY A 153 -7.29 14.82 2.93
CA GLY A 153 -8.19 14.65 1.80
C GLY A 153 -7.74 15.37 0.53
N ARG A 154 -6.73 16.26 0.60
CA ARG A 154 -6.10 16.84 -0.58
C ARG A 154 -5.23 15.81 -1.30
N GLY A 155 -5.33 15.79 -2.63
CA GLY A 155 -4.54 14.88 -3.46
C GLY A 155 -3.16 15.47 -3.77
N LEU A 156 -2.10 14.69 -3.58
CA LEU A 156 -0.74 15.12 -3.95
C LEU A 156 -0.54 15.06 -5.47
N ASN A 157 0.19 16.05 -6.02
CA ASN A 157 0.68 15.96 -7.38
C ASN A 157 1.79 14.89 -7.48
N ARG A 158 1.59 13.94 -8.38
CA ARG A 158 2.51 12.83 -8.68
C ARG A 158 2.91 12.81 -10.16
N ASP A 159 2.53 13.85 -10.89
CA ASP A 159 2.72 13.92 -12.33
C ASP A 159 4.15 14.43 -12.64
N GLU A 160 4.70 15.31 -11.79
CA GLU A 160 6.08 15.79 -11.84
C GLU A 160 7.04 14.93 -11.01
N ASP A 161 8.24 14.64 -11.52
CA ASP A 161 9.27 13.84 -10.84
C ASP A 161 10.06 14.68 -9.82
N LEU A 162 10.39 14.08 -8.66
CA LEU A 162 11.20 14.75 -7.64
C LEU A 162 12.66 14.80 -8.11
N ILE A 163 13.27 15.98 -7.97
CA ILE A 163 14.69 16.22 -8.24
C ILE A 163 15.50 15.91 -6.98
N TRP A 164 16.43 14.97 -7.06
CA TRP A 164 17.31 14.56 -5.96
C TRP A 164 18.75 15.06 -6.09
N ASP A 165 19.15 15.52 -7.28
CA ASP A 165 20.45 16.15 -7.50
C ASP A 165 20.42 17.59 -6.98
N THR A 166 21.29 17.88 -6.02
CA THR A 166 21.36 19.20 -5.37
C THR A 166 21.75 20.32 -6.32
N SER A 167 22.38 20.01 -7.46
CA SER A 167 22.75 21.00 -8.48
C SER A 167 21.59 21.41 -9.39
N GLU A 168 20.51 20.64 -9.41
CA GLU A 168 19.34 20.83 -10.27
C GLU A 168 18.11 21.35 -9.51
N TYR A 169 18.27 21.73 -8.24
CA TYR A 169 17.15 22.25 -7.46
C TYR A 169 16.59 23.55 -8.06
N PRO A 170 15.27 23.64 -8.25
CA PRO A 170 14.66 24.73 -9.02
C PRO A 170 14.67 26.05 -8.26
N ASP A 171 14.52 26.02 -6.93
CA ASP A 171 14.45 27.21 -6.08
C ASP A 171 14.93 26.96 -4.64
N GLU A 172 14.96 28.05 -3.87
CA GLU A 172 15.37 28.05 -2.45
C GLU A 172 14.38 27.26 -1.56
N TYR A 173 13.09 27.33 -1.85
CA TYR A 173 12.04 26.67 -1.07
C TYR A 173 12.10 25.14 -1.21
N TYR A 174 12.34 24.65 -2.42
CA TYR A 174 12.58 23.25 -2.72
C TYR A 174 13.83 22.79 -1.97
N THR A 175 14.88 23.61 -1.98
CA THR A 175 16.12 23.34 -1.23
C THR A 175 15.84 23.22 0.27
N GLU A 176 15.04 24.11 0.86
CA GLU A 176 14.65 24.05 2.28
C GLU A 176 13.90 22.76 2.64
N ILE A 177 12.94 22.35 1.80
CA ILE A 177 12.19 21.12 2.05
C ILE A 177 13.09 19.89 1.94
N MET A 178 13.95 19.85 0.92
CA MET A 178 14.93 18.79 0.76
C MET A 178 15.90 18.78 1.94
N ASP A 179 16.40 19.92 2.38
CA ASP A 179 17.25 20.06 3.57
C ASP A 179 16.60 19.42 4.80
N SER A 180 15.29 19.68 4.99
CA SER A 180 14.51 19.23 6.13
C SER A 180 14.38 17.70 6.26
N ILE A 181 14.60 16.91 5.20
CA ILE A 181 14.48 15.44 5.25
C ILE A 181 15.80 14.73 5.57
N TYR A 182 16.93 15.42 5.43
CA TYR A 182 18.23 14.86 5.75
C TYR A 182 18.56 15.03 7.24
N ILE A 183 19.59 14.31 7.70
CA ILE A 183 20.18 14.56 9.02
C ILE A 183 20.85 15.95 9.04
N PRO A 184 20.84 16.64 10.19
CA PRO A 184 21.61 17.87 10.38
C PRO A 184 23.10 17.65 10.11
N GLU A 185 23.81 18.69 9.64
CA GLU A 185 25.25 18.59 9.35
C GLU A 185 26.07 18.18 10.60
N GLU A 186 25.62 18.60 11.79
CA GLU A 186 26.24 18.25 13.08
C GLU A 186 26.20 16.75 13.40
N GLU A 187 25.18 16.04 12.90
CA GLU A 187 25.01 14.59 13.08
C GLU A 187 25.61 13.80 11.92
N SER A 188 26.03 14.47 10.85
CA SER A 188 26.58 13.82 9.67
C SER A 188 27.94 13.17 9.97
N TYR A 189 28.06 11.89 9.64
CA TYR A 189 29.32 11.16 9.75
C TYR A 189 30.07 11.25 8.41
N ASN A 190 31.35 11.58 8.43
CA ASN A 190 32.23 11.74 7.25
C ASN A 190 31.78 12.81 6.23
N GLY A 191 30.94 13.77 6.63
CA GLY A 191 30.41 14.80 5.73
C GLY A 191 29.45 14.26 4.67
N GLN A 192 29.03 12.99 4.79
CA GLN A 192 28.01 12.42 3.93
C GLN A 192 26.65 12.70 4.54
N ARG A 193 25.84 13.48 3.84
CA ARG A 193 24.49 13.84 4.26
C ARG A 193 23.51 12.73 3.86
N THR A 194 23.09 11.92 4.82
CA THR A 194 22.12 10.84 4.62
C THR A 194 20.72 11.23 5.04
N ILE A 195 19.71 10.56 4.49
CA ILE A 195 18.32 10.79 4.86
C ILE A 195 18.13 10.42 6.33
N ASP A 196 17.38 11.24 7.06
CA ASP A 196 17.01 10.92 8.44
C ASP A 196 15.91 9.85 8.42
N VAL A 197 16.31 8.63 8.75
CA VAL A 197 15.42 7.45 8.76
C VAL A 197 14.27 7.59 9.76
N THR A 198 14.41 8.40 10.80
CA THR A 198 13.37 8.62 11.82
C THR A 198 12.20 9.44 11.27
N LYS A 199 12.43 10.23 10.22
CA LYS A 199 11.40 11.01 9.52
C LYS A 199 10.57 10.14 8.57
N LEU A 200 11.05 8.96 8.19
CA LEU A 200 10.34 8.04 7.30
C LEU A 200 9.24 7.30 8.07
N LYS A 201 8.15 8.02 8.34
CA LYS A 201 6.99 7.50 9.06
C LYS A 201 5.82 7.25 8.12
N TYR A 202 5.26 6.05 8.19
CA TYR A 202 4.08 5.68 7.44
C TYR A 202 2.86 5.65 8.35
N LYS A 203 1.88 6.49 8.03
CA LYS A 203 0.58 6.52 8.69
C LYS A 203 -0.42 5.70 7.90
N TYR A 204 -1.01 4.70 8.53
CA TYR A 204 -2.06 3.88 7.92
C TYR A 204 -3.21 3.62 8.88
N SER A 205 -4.34 3.25 8.31
CA SER A 205 -5.56 2.95 9.07
C SER A 205 -6.02 1.55 8.77
N TRP A 206 -6.42 0.82 9.80
CA TRP A 206 -6.98 -0.50 9.68
C TRP A 206 -8.19 -0.65 10.59
N MET A 207 -9.02 -1.64 10.28
CA MET A 207 -10.24 -1.91 11.02
C MET A 207 -10.10 -3.21 11.79
N ASP A 208 -10.35 -3.17 13.09
CA ASP A 208 -10.46 -4.39 13.89
C ASP A 208 -11.82 -5.06 13.61
N ILE A 209 -11.80 -5.96 12.62
CA ILE A 209 -12.99 -6.69 12.17
C ILE A 209 -13.48 -7.64 13.27
N GLU A 210 -12.59 -8.23 14.07
CA GLU A 210 -12.98 -9.15 15.13
C GLU A 210 -13.69 -8.43 16.28
N ALA A 211 -13.13 -7.30 16.73
CA ALA A 211 -13.78 -6.47 17.74
C ALA A 211 -15.11 -5.91 17.21
N ALA A 212 -15.15 -5.47 15.95
CA ALA A 212 -16.37 -5.01 15.31
C ALA A 212 -17.44 -6.11 15.27
N ALA A 213 -17.08 -7.35 14.91
CA ALA A 213 -18.00 -8.49 14.84
C ALA A 213 -18.54 -8.93 16.20
N ARG A 214 -17.76 -8.74 17.28
CA ARG A 214 -18.20 -9.05 18.65
C ARG A 214 -19.14 -7.98 19.22
N SER A 215 -19.05 -6.75 18.73
CA SER A 215 -19.92 -5.65 19.13
C SER A 215 -21.23 -5.64 18.35
N ARG A 216 -22.36 -5.33 19.01
CA ARG A 216 -23.67 -5.21 18.34
C ARG A 216 -24.10 -3.77 18.06
N ASP A 217 -23.69 -2.83 18.92
CA ASP A 217 -24.23 -1.45 18.94
C ASP A 217 -23.17 -0.36 18.65
N ALA A 218 -21.92 -0.73 18.44
CA ALA A 218 -20.84 0.22 18.19
C ALA A 218 -20.80 0.66 16.72
N ARG A 219 -20.32 1.88 16.46
CA ARG A 219 -20.25 2.44 15.11
C ARG A 219 -18.93 2.03 14.46
N ARG A 220 -18.94 1.94 13.13
CA ARG A 220 -17.76 1.62 12.33
C ARG A 220 -16.51 2.41 12.72
N LYS A 221 -16.67 3.71 13.03
CA LYS A 221 -15.57 4.60 13.40
C LYS A 221 -14.84 4.16 14.68
N ASP A 222 -15.52 3.47 15.59
CA ASP A 222 -14.95 3.10 16.89
C ASP A 222 -13.92 1.96 16.75
N PHE A 223 -13.94 1.26 15.61
CA PHE A 223 -13.04 0.15 15.25
C PHE A 223 -11.95 0.54 14.25
N ILE A 224 -11.95 1.78 13.76
CA ILE A 224 -10.88 2.29 12.91
C ILE A 224 -9.74 2.68 13.83
N LYS A 225 -8.59 2.03 13.64
CA LYS A 225 -7.34 2.35 14.31
C LYS A 225 -6.42 3.07 13.33
N HIS A 226 -5.69 4.04 13.85
CA HIS A 226 -4.65 4.76 13.13
C HIS A 226 -3.32 4.39 13.77
N GLU A 227 -2.37 3.99 12.95
CA GLU A 227 -1.02 3.66 13.37
C GLU A 227 -0.04 4.50 12.56
N GLU A 228 1.02 4.93 13.24
CA GLU A 228 2.15 5.63 12.65
C GLU A 228 3.41 4.90 13.08
N LEU A 229 4.23 4.52 12.11
CA LEU A 229 5.39 3.68 12.34
C LEU A 229 6.57 4.13 11.47
N GLU A 230 7.77 4.07 12.03
CA GLU A 230 9.02 4.19 11.28
C GLU A 230 9.22 2.95 10.42
N ILE A 231 9.33 3.13 9.11
CA ILE A 231 9.30 2.01 8.15
C ILE A 231 10.68 1.55 7.69
N TYR A 232 11.72 2.29 8.02
CA TYR A 232 13.08 1.94 7.67
C TYR A 232 13.55 0.70 8.47
N PRO A 233 14.16 -0.33 7.84
CA PRO A 233 14.60 -1.53 8.55
C PRO A 233 15.73 -1.23 9.55
N ASP A 234 15.75 -1.95 10.67
CA ASP A 234 16.83 -1.88 11.65
C ASP A 234 18.08 -2.59 11.11
N THR A 235 19.02 -1.83 10.55
CA THR A 235 20.28 -2.36 10.04
C THR A 235 21.25 -2.79 11.15
N THR A 236 21.01 -2.40 12.41
CA THR A 236 21.89 -2.76 13.54
C THR A 236 21.77 -4.22 13.94
N VAL A 237 20.74 -4.93 13.45
CA VAL A 237 20.52 -6.37 13.62
C VAL A 237 21.77 -7.20 13.31
N TRP A 238 22.53 -6.81 12.28
CA TRP A 238 23.75 -7.50 11.85
C TRP A 238 24.88 -7.45 12.88
N ILE A 239 24.90 -6.44 13.74
CA ILE A 239 25.90 -6.25 14.80
C ILE A 239 25.35 -6.72 16.14
N ARG A 240 24.12 -6.30 16.47
CA ARG A 240 23.48 -6.55 17.77
C ARG A 240 23.28 -8.03 18.03
N ASP A 241 22.78 -8.76 17.04
CA ASP A 241 22.39 -10.16 17.20
C ASP A 241 23.56 -11.11 16.90
N PHE A 242 24.59 -10.63 16.19
CA PHE A 242 25.79 -11.39 15.81
C PHE A 242 27.09 -10.76 16.33
N GLN A 243 27.16 -10.51 17.63
CA GLN A 243 28.28 -9.77 18.27
C GLN A 243 29.69 -10.33 18.01
N TYR A 244 29.81 -11.62 17.68
CA TYR A 244 31.10 -12.29 17.44
C TYR A 244 31.38 -12.54 15.95
N SER A 245 30.56 -12.01 15.04
CA SER A 245 30.74 -12.16 13.58
C SER A 245 31.18 -10.85 12.94
N TYR A 246 32.04 -10.93 11.92
CA TYR A 246 32.46 -9.75 11.14
C TYR A 246 31.38 -9.36 10.13
N ASN A 247 30.29 -8.77 10.62
CA ASN A 247 29.11 -8.40 9.83
C ASN A 247 28.96 -6.89 9.61
N GLU A 248 29.99 -6.09 9.91
CA GLU A 248 30.00 -4.64 9.63
C GLU A 248 29.66 -4.29 8.17
N PRO A 249 30.14 -5.03 7.14
CA PRO A 249 29.73 -4.76 5.76
C PRO A 249 28.22 -4.95 5.53
N MET A 250 27.60 -5.90 6.23
CA MET A 250 26.14 -6.10 6.12
C MET A 250 25.37 -4.96 6.80
N HIS A 251 25.87 -4.45 7.93
CA HIS A 251 25.25 -3.30 8.58
C HIS A 251 25.20 -2.05 7.69
N ASN A 252 26.29 -1.78 6.96
CA ASN A 252 26.42 -0.59 6.13
C ASN A 252 25.67 -0.70 4.80
N ASP A 253 25.76 -1.86 4.13
CA ASP A 253 25.40 -1.96 2.71
C ASP A 253 24.17 -2.84 2.44
N TYR A 254 23.78 -3.74 3.34
CA TYR A 254 22.84 -4.83 3.02
C TYR A 254 21.49 -4.33 2.48
N PHE A 255 20.93 -3.26 3.06
CA PHE A 255 19.62 -2.77 2.65
C PHE A 255 19.68 -1.85 1.41
N TRP A 256 20.69 -0.99 1.31
CA TRP A 256 20.75 0.06 0.30
C TRP A 256 21.50 -0.31 -0.97
N HIS A 257 22.54 -1.14 -0.86
CA HIS A 257 23.45 -1.40 -1.97
C HIS A 257 22.85 -2.38 -2.98
N ASP A 258 23.00 -2.09 -4.27
CA ASP A 258 22.35 -2.85 -5.34
C ASP A 258 22.77 -4.32 -5.41
N ALA A 259 23.97 -4.66 -4.93
CA ALA A 259 24.45 -6.04 -4.84
C ALA A 259 23.54 -6.95 -3.99
N TYR A 260 22.78 -6.39 -3.07
CA TYR A 260 21.87 -7.13 -2.17
C TYR A 260 20.40 -6.96 -2.57
N SER A 261 20.10 -6.44 -3.75
CA SER A 261 18.73 -6.15 -4.21
C SER A 261 17.79 -7.36 -4.15
N ASP A 262 18.31 -8.54 -4.53
CA ASP A 262 17.54 -9.79 -4.62
C ASP A 262 17.59 -10.63 -3.33
N TYR A 263 18.24 -10.12 -2.27
CA TYR A 263 18.34 -10.78 -0.98
C TYR A 263 17.11 -10.46 -0.12
N PRO A 264 16.70 -11.35 0.79
CA PRO A 264 15.55 -11.12 1.65
C PRO A 264 15.78 -9.92 2.57
N VAL A 265 14.75 -9.13 2.80
CA VAL A 265 14.84 -8.00 3.73
C VAL A 265 15.02 -8.49 5.18
N VAL A 266 15.93 -7.86 5.92
CA VAL A 266 16.27 -8.19 7.31
C VAL A 266 16.13 -6.95 8.19
N GLY A 267 15.80 -7.13 9.47
CA GLY A 267 15.63 -6.02 10.41
C GLY A 267 14.22 -5.40 10.38
N VAL A 268 13.23 -6.13 9.89
CA VAL A 268 11.84 -5.67 9.80
C VAL A 268 11.02 -6.23 10.97
N SER A 269 10.31 -5.36 11.69
CA SER A 269 9.39 -5.74 12.76
C SER A 269 8.06 -6.25 12.20
N TRP A 270 7.30 -6.98 13.01
CA TRP A 270 5.96 -7.45 12.61
C TRP A 270 5.01 -6.31 12.22
N GLN A 271 5.08 -5.18 12.93
CA GLN A 271 4.29 -3.98 12.62
C GLN A 271 4.71 -3.36 11.28
N GLN A 272 6.01 -3.33 10.98
CA GLN A 272 6.52 -2.85 9.69
C GLN A 272 6.07 -3.76 8.53
N ALA A 273 6.06 -5.07 8.74
CA ALA A 273 5.55 -6.02 7.74
C ALA A 273 4.04 -5.86 7.48
N GLN A 274 3.24 -5.54 8.51
CA GLN A 274 1.83 -5.20 8.35
C GLN A 274 1.62 -3.88 7.60
N ALA A 275 2.41 -2.86 7.94
CA ALA A 275 2.44 -1.58 7.23
C ALA A 275 2.75 -1.78 5.74
N PHE A 276 3.75 -2.61 5.41
CA PHE A 276 4.08 -2.98 4.03
C PHE A 276 2.90 -3.67 3.32
N CYS A 277 2.22 -4.62 3.97
CA CYS A 277 1.03 -5.27 3.41
C CYS A 277 -0.11 -4.27 3.12
N ASN A 278 -0.31 -3.31 4.02
CA ASN A 278 -1.28 -2.22 3.83
C ASN A 278 -0.90 -1.35 2.63
N TRP A 279 0.36 -0.93 2.56
CA TRP A 279 0.88 -0.15 1.44
C TRP A 279 0.76 -0.91 0.11
N ARG A 280 1.17 -2.17 0.03
CA ARG A 280 1.07 -3.00 -1.18
C ARG A 280 -0.39 -3.11 -1.67
N THR A 281 -1.32 -3.24 -0.71
CA THR A 281 -2.77 -3.23 -1.00
C THR A 281 -3.22 -1.91 -1.59
N LYS A 282 -2.81 -0.80 -0.97
CA LYS A 282 -3.12 0.55 -1.44
C LYS A 282 -2.53 0.77 -2.83
N PHE A 283 -1.26 0.49 -3.01
CA PHE A 283 -0.54 0.65 -4.27
C PHE A 283 -1.23 -0.11 -5.42
N LYS A 284 -1.61 -1.37 -5.18
CA LYS A 284 -2.34 -2.16 -6.18
C LYS A 284 -3.74 -1.61 -6.45
N ASN A 285 -4.48 -1.24 -5.42
CA ASN A 285 -5.86 -0.75 -5.58
C ASN A 285 -5.92 0.64 -6.21
N ASP A 286 -4.92 1.50 -5.99
CA ASP A 286 -4.79 2.78 -6.67
C ASP A 286 -4.62 2.58 -8.20
N ASP A 287 -3.78 1.62 -8.62
CA ASP A 287 -3.64 1.22 -10.04
C ASP A 287 -4.92 0.59 -10.61
N GLN A 288 -5.61 -0.25 -9.83
CA GLN A 288 -6.91 -0.79 -10.28
C GLN A 288 -7.95 0.31 -10.46
N LYS A 289 -7.98 1.31 -9.54
CA LYS A 289 -8.88 2.46 -9.60
C LYS A 289 -8.63 3.29 -10.86
N SER A 290 -7.38 3.59 -11.18
CA SER A 290 -7.03 4.39 -12.37
C SER A 290 -7.44 3.69 -13.67
N ARG A 291 -7.42 2.35 -13.69
CA ARG A 291 -7.87 1.50 -14.82
C ARG A 291 -9.38 1.22 -14.82
N GLY A 292 -10.15 1.76 -13.86
CA GLY A 292 -11.58 1.50 -13.71
C GLY A 292 -11.92 0.03 -13.41
N ARG A 293 -10.98 -0.70 -12.80
CA ARG A 293 -11.13 -2.10 -12.38
C ARG A 293 -11.59 -2.18 -10.92
N GLN A 294 -12.13 -3.33 -10.55
CA GLN A 294 -12.55 -3.59 -9.17
C GLN A 294 -11.33 -3.75 -8.26
N PHE A 295 -11.49 -3.37 -7.00
CA PHE A 295 -10.44 -3.55 -6.00
C PHE A 295 -10.16 -5.02 -5.74
N VAL A 296 -8.89 -5.32 -5.50
CA VAL A 296 -8.43 -6.63 -5.07
C VAL A 296 -8.52 -6.74 -3.56
N ASN A 297 -8.55 -7.98 -3.07
CA ASN A 297 -8.43 -8.26 -1.65
C ASN A 297 -7.10 -7.74 -1.11
N GLY A 298 -7.09 -7.35 0.17
CA GLY A 298 -5.87 -6.89 0.82
C GLY A 298 -4.82 -7.98 0.94
N PHE A 299 -3.57 -7.60 0.70
CA PHE A 299 -2.40 -8.38 1.09
C PHE A 299 -2.28 -8.37 2.61
N ARG A 300 -1.90 -9.50 3.17
CA ARG A 300 -1.69 -9.68 4.61
C ARG A 300 -0.67 -10.77 4.86
N LEU A 301 -0.12 -10.79 6.06
CA LEU A 301 0.68 -11.90 6.54
C LEU A 301 -0.18 -13.18 6.60
N PRO A 302 0.40 -14.34 6.25
CA PRO A 302 -0.28 -15.61 6.40
C PRO A 302 -0.56 -15.90 7.88
N THR A 303 -1.66 -16.59 8.15
CA THR A 303 -1.87 -17.18 9.48
C THR A 303 -0.89 -18.34 9.68
N GLU A 304 -0.64 -18.73 10.93
CA GLU A 304 0.22 -19.88 11.25
C GLU A 304 -0.20 -21.15 10.49
N ALA A 305 -1.52 -21.41 10.41
CA ALA A 305 -2.05 -22.56 9.69
C ALA A 305 -1.85 -22.46 8.17
N GLU A 306 -1.98 -21.26 7.59
CA GLU A 306 -1.74 -21.04 6.15
C GLU A 306 -0.26 -21.22 5.82
N TRP A 307 0.63 -20.69 6.66
CA TRP A 307 2.07 -20.81 6.49
C TRP A 307 2.53 -22.26 6.63
N GLU A 308 2.10 -22.96 7.69
CA GLU A 308 2.45 -24.37 7.90
C GLU A 308 1.93 -25.26 6.77
N TYR A 309 0.71 -24.99 6.29
CA TYR A 309 0.14 -25.71 5.14
C TYR A 309 0.97 -25.51 3.86
N ALA A 310 1.39 -24.27 3.59
CA ALA A 310 2.20 -23.96 2.42
C ALA A 310 3.62 -24.52 2.53
N ALA A 311 4.26 -24.41 3.71
CA ALA A 311 5.60 -24.94 3.98
C ALA A 311 5.67 -26.46 3.84
N ARG A 312 4.59 -27.18 4.19
CA ARG A 312 4.50 -28.65 4.00
C ARG A 312 4.43 -29.09 2.54
N GLY A 313 4.22 -28.17 1.58
CA GLY A 313 4.27 -28.48 0.14
C GLY A 313 3.28 -29.57 -0.32
N GLY A 314 2.17 -29.77 0.40
CA GLY A 314 1.18 -30.81 0.10
C GLY A 314 1.47 -32.19 0.74
N ILE A 315 2.47 -32.30 1.61
CA ILE A 315 2.77 -33.53 2.35
C ILE A 315 1.95 -33.54 3.66
N GLU A 316 0.91 -34.39 3.71
CA GLU A 316 -0.06 -34.45 4.82
C GLU A 316 0.54 -34.78 6.20
N SER A 317 1.79 -35.24 6.27
CA SER A 317 2.52 -35.55 7.51
C SER A 317 4.02 -35.21 7.46
N GLY A 318 4.42 -34.30 6.57
CA GLY A 318 5.81 -33.82 6.54
C GLY A 318 6.12 -32.92 7.74
N THR A 319 7.32 -33.05 8.30
CA THR A 319 7.90 -32.00 9.14
C THR A 319 8.28 -30.82 8.25
N TYR A 320 7.89 -29.61 8.67
CA TYR A 320 8.26 -28.35 8.02
C TYR A 320 9.47 -27.73 8.70
#